data_AF-S6US81-F1
#
_entry.id   AF-S6US81-F1
#
_cell.length_a   1.000
_cell.length_b   1.000
_cell.length_c   1.000
_cell.angle_alpha   90.00
_cell.angle_beta   90.00
_cell.angle_gamma   90.00
#
_symmetry.space_group_name_H-M   'P 1'
#
loop_
_entity.id
_entity.type
_entity.pdbx_description
1 polymer ?
#
loop_
_entity_poly.entity_id
_entity_poly.type
_entity_poly.pdbx_seq_one_letter_code
_entity_poly.pdbx_strand_id
1 'polypeptide(L)'
;MTDEAFAQADPEWLALIRAAREWLSGPLGQLLLEEERRVLDEELGRYFGGYLVHYGPSAQNPPVAPQVQRNVRLGAPLPGVEIVCEEQAWPLSEHAADVVVLQHGLDF
;
A
#
# COMPACT_ATOMS: atom_id res chain seq x y z
N MET A 1 -17.27 -0.45 -4.78
CA MET A 1 -17.21 -1.65 -3.91
C MET A 1 -17.30 -1.15 -2.49
N THR A 2 -17.99 -1.84 -1.59
CA THR A 2 -17.99 -1.46 -0.16
C THR A 2 -16.57 -1.61 0.39
N ASP A 3 -16.08 -0.59 1.09
CA ASP A 3 -14.88 -0.69 1.91
C ASP A 3 -15.28 -1.46 3.18
N GLU A 4 -15.43 -2.78 3.07
CA GLU A 4 -15.78 -3.67 4.18
C GLU A 4 -14.60 -4.57 4.52
N ALA A 5 -14.45 -4.91 5.80
CA ALA A 5 -13.33 -5.75 6.22
C ALA A 5 -13.61 -7.21 5.91
N PHE A 6 -12.67 -7.90 5.26
CA PHE A 6 -12.84 -9.30 4.85
C PHE A 6 -12.23 -10.32 5.83
N ALA A 7 -11.54 -9.85 6.87
CA ALA A 7 -11.02 -10.66 7.98
C ALA A 7 -11.05 -9.86 9.29
N GLN A 8 -10.88 -10.56 10.42
CA GLN A 8 -10.73 -9.94 11.74
C GLN A 8 -9.36 -9.27 11.87
N ALA A 9 -9.33 -8.10 12.49
CA ALA A 9 -8.14 -7.31 12.84
C ALA A 9 -8.46 -6.48 14.09
N ASP A 10 -7.45 -5.82 14.68
CA ASP A 10 -7.69 -4.83 15.73
C ASP A 10 -8.68 -3.74 15.27
N PRO A 11 -9.81 -3.52 16.00
CA PRO A 11 -10.79 -2.50 15.63
C PRO A 11 -10.25 -1.07 15.60
N GLU A 12 -9.27 -0.72 16.44
CA GLU A 12 -8.72 0.64 16.50
C GLU A 12 -7.84 0.93 15.28
N TRP A 13 -6.87 0.06 15.00
CA TRP A 13 -6.09 0.11 13.76
C TRP A 13 -6.97 0.09 12.50
N LEU A 14 -7.98 -0.77 12.46
CA LEU A 14 -8.91 -0.83 11.33
C LEU A 14 -9.69 0.48 11.15
N ALA A 15 -10.10 1.14 12.23
CA ALA A 15 -10.75 2.45 12.17
C ALA A 15 -9.81 3.56 11.67
N LEU A 16 -8.54 3.55 12.11
CA LEU A 16 -7.52 4.48 11.63
C LEU A 16 -7.25 4.34 10.13
N ILE A 17 -7.06 3.11 9.63
CA ILE A 17 -6.85 2.87 8.20
C ILE A 17 -8.06 3.28 7.35
N ARG A 18 -9.28 3.11 7.89
CA ARG A 18 -10.52 3.59 7.24
C ARG A 18 -10.59 5.11 7.15
N ALA A 19 -10.30 5.81 8.25
CA ALA A 19 -10.26 7.26 8.26
C ALA A 19 -9.20 7.81 7.28
N ALA A 20 -8.04 7.15 7.21
CA ALA A 20 -7.00 7.47 6.23
C ALA A 20 -7.48 7.24 4.78
N ARG A 21 -8.16 6.11 4.49
CA ARG A 21 -8.77 5.85 3.17
C ARG A 21 -9.83 6.88 2.80
N GLU A 22 -10.72 7.22 3.72
CA GLU A 22 -11.76 8.23 3.52
C GLU A 22 -11.16 9.59 3.18
N TRP A 23 -10.18 10.04 3.96
CA TRP A 23 -9.46 11.30 3.70
C TRP A 23 -8.72 11.28 2.36
N LEU A 24 -8.01 10.18 2.05
CA LEU A 24 -7.30 9.99 0.79
C LEU A 24 -8.25 9.96 -0.42
N SER A 25 -9.50 9.51 -0.26
CA SER A 25 -10.54 9.56 -1.30
C SER A 25 -11.13 10.96 -1.53
N GLY A 26 -10.92 11.89 -0.60
CA GLY A 26 -11.35 13.29 -0.72
C GLY A 26 -10.50 14.12 -1.70
N PRO A 27 -10.92 15.33 -2.08
CA PRO A 27 -10.26 16.12 -3.12
C PRO A 27 -8.78 16.44 -2.86
N LEU A 28 -8.42 16.75 -1.61
CA LEU A 28 -7.02 17.01 -1.23
C LEU A 28 -6.19 15.72 -1.17
N GLY A 29 -6.82 14.60 -0.79
CA GLY A 29 -6.19 13.28 -0.80
C GLY A 29 -5.88 12.79 -2.21
N GLN A 30 -6.80 13.00 -3.17
CA GLN A 30 -6.55 12.70 -4.57
C GLN A 30 -5.43 13.58 -5.15
N LEU A 31 -5.41 14.88 -4.87
CA LEU A 31 -4.33 15.78 -5.31
C LEU A 31 -2.95 15.34 -4.75
N LEU A 32 -2.90 14.91 -3.49
CA LEU A 32 -1.67 14.35 -2.89
C LEU A 32 -1.23 13.08 -3.63
N LEU A 33 -2.15 12.13 -3.82
CA LEU A 33 -1.86 10.85 -4.47
C LEU A 33 -1.45 11.02 -5.95
N GLU A 34 -1.97 12.03 -6.65
CA GLU A 34 -1.62 12.35 -8.04
C GLU A 34 -0.18 12.89 -8.15
N GLU A 35 0.24 13.80 -7.27
CA GLU A 35 1.63 14.30 -7.27
C GLU A 35 2.62 13.24 -6.75
N GLU A 36 2.24 12.47 -5.73
CA GLU A 36 3.05 11.33 -5.26
C GLU A 36 3.22 10.28 -6.36
N ARG A 37 2.17 9.96 -7.12
CA ARG A 37 2.24 9.04 -8.27
C ARG A 37 3.33 9.46 -9.25
N ARG A 38 3.35 10.74 -9.61
CA ARG A 38 4.29 11.28 -10.60
C ARG A 38 5.75 11.10 -10.19
N VAL A 39 6.05 11.27 -8.90
CA VAL A 39 7.40 11.07 -8.35
C VAL A 39 7.71 9.57 -8.20
N LEU A 40 6.77 8.77 -7.71
CA LEU A 40 6.93 7.32 -7.56
C LEU A 40 7.19 6.64 -8.90
N ASP A 41 6.45 6.97 -9.95
CA ASP A 41 6.60 6.33 -11.26
C ASP A 41 7.97 6.68 -11.92
N GLU A 42 8.51 7.89 -11.69
CA GLU A 42 9.85 8.27 -12.16
C GLU A 42 10.96 7.46 -11.44
N GLU A 43 10.88 7.35 -10.12
CA GLU A 43 11.87 6.60 -9.33
C GLU A 43 11.77 5.09 -9.58
N LEU A 44 10.55 4.53 -9.62
CA LEU A 44 10.30 3.11 -9.85
C LEU A 44 10.67 2.64 -11.26
N GLY A 45 10.71 3.55 -12.24
CA GLY A 45 11.26 3.28 -13.57
C GLY A 45 12.74 2.85 -13.58
N ARG A 46 13.47 3.09 -12.47
CA ARG A 46 14.91 2.79 -12.31
C ARG A 46 15.18 1.41 -11.69
N TYR A 47 14.16 0.74 -11.16
CA TYR A 47 14.30 -0.55 -10.47
C TYR A 47 13.76 -1.71 -11.32
N PHE A 48 14.35 -2.89 -11.16
CA PHE A 48 13.97 -4.15 -11.81
C PHE A 48 13.98 -5.28 -10.79
N GLY A 49 13.19 -6.35 -11.02
CA GLY A 49 13.13 -7.46 -10.07
C GLY A 49 11.99 -8.44 -10.30
N GLY A 50 11.81 -9.36 -9.36
CA GLY A 50 10.64 -10.22 -9.26
C GLY A 50 9.45 -9.53 -8.58
N TYR A 51 9.67 -8.93 -7.41
CA TYR A 51 8.61 -8.49 -6.50
C TYR A 51 8.79 -7.06 -5.98
N LEU A 52 7.74 -6.25 -6.15
CA LEU A 52 7.52 -4.97 -5.47
C LEU A 52 6.46 -5.19 -4.39
N VAL A 53 6.79 -4.86 -3.14
CA VAL A 53 5.87 -4.92 -2.00
C VAL A 53 5.37 -3.51 -1.68
N HIS A 54 4.06 -3.28 -1.77
CA HIS A 54 3.43 -2.00 -1.42
C HIS A 54 2.68 -2.12 -0.09
N TYR A 55 2.97 -1.22 0.84
CA TYR A 55 2.22 -1.06 2.08
C TYR A 55 1.76 0.39 2.22
N GLY A 56 0.47 0.58 2.52
CA GLY A 56 -0.14 1.90 2.69
C GLY A 56 -1.66 1.91 2.54
N PRO A 57 -2.38 2.84 3.21
CA PRO A 57 -3.85 2.81 3.33
C PRO A 57 -4.58 3.03 2.00
N SER A 58 -4.06 3.92 1.14
CA SER A 58 -4.56 4.56 -0.11
C SER A 58 -5.72 3.97 -0.93
N ALA A 59 -5.96 2.66 -0.95
CA ALA A 59 -6.98 1.94 -1.75
C ALA A 59 -6.89 2.07 -3.30
N GLN A 60 -6.24 3.08 -3.88
CA GLN A 60 -5.93 3.16 -5.32
C GLN A 60 -5.00 2.01 -5.78
N ASN A 61 -4.90 1.80 -7.09
CA ASN A 61 -3.92 0.88 -7.68
C ASN A 61 -2.49 1.19 -7.19
N PRO A 62 -1.67 0.17 -6.88
CA PRO A 62 -0.30 0.37 -6.44
C PRO A 62 0.55 0.92 -7.61
N PRO A 63 1.69 1.57 -7.33
CA PRO A 63 2.56 2.11 -8.38
C PRO A 63 3.19 1.00 -9.23
N VAL A 64 3.41 1.30 -10.51
CA VAL A 64 3.84 0.31 -11.50
C VAL A 64 5.31 0.51 -11.83
N ALA A 65 6.18 -0.32 -11.26
CA ALA A 65 7.56 -0.44 -11.71
C ALA A 65 7.60 -1.30 -12.98
N PRO A 66 7.88 -0.76 -14.19
CA PRO A 66 7.67 -1.48 -15.45
C PRO A 66 8.59 -2.70 -15.65
N GLN A 67 9.69 -2.77 -14.88
CA GLN A 67 10.69 -3.83 -14.94
C GLN A 67 10.59 -4.82 -13.77
N VAL A 68 9.52 -4.75 -12.95
CA VAL A 68 9.25 -5.68 -11.85
C VAL A 68 8.08 -6.58 -12.21
N GLN A 69 8.23 -7.89 -12.02
CA GLN A 69 7.29 -8.89 -12.53
C GLN A 69 5.95 -8.92 -11.78
N ARG A 70 5.96 -8.61 -10.47
CA ARG A 70 4.80 -8.67 -9.57
C ARG A 70 4.78 -7.49 -8.62
N ASN A 71 3.62 -6.89 -8.44
CA ASN A 71 3.32 -6.02 -7.31
C ASN A 71 2.47 -6.84 -6.32
N VAL A 72 2.75 -6.73 -5.02
CA VAL A 72 2.02 -7.41 -3.95
C VAL A 72 1.66 -6.39 -2.87
N ARG A 73 0.37 -6.25 -2.56
CA ARG A 73 -0.09 -5.29 -1.55
C ARG A 73 -0.31 -5.91 -0.17
N LEU A 74 0.32 -5.32 0.84
CA LEU A 74 0.17 -5.64 2.26
C LEU A 74 -0.75 -4.63 2.97
N GLY A 75 -1.38 -5.07 4.07
CA GLY A 75 -1.98 -4.15 5.06
C GLY A 75 -3.23 -4.71 5.77
N ALA A 76 -4.07 -3.80 6.25
CA ALA A 76 -5.36 -4.12 6.87
C ALA A 76 -6.30 -4.89 5.93
N PRO A 77 -7.24 -5.71 6.44
CA PRO A 77 -8.09 -6.59 5.64
C PRO A 77 -9.21 -5.86 4.89
N LEU A 78 -8.84 -4.94 3.99
CA LEU A 78 -9.72 -4.06 3.23
C LEU A 78 -9.50 -4.24 1.72
N PRO A 79 -10.48 -3.89 0.86
CA PRO A 79 -10.37 -4.11 -0.59
C PRO A 79 -9.06 -3.58 -1.19
N GLY A 80 -8.49 -4.36 -2.10
CA GLY A 80 -7.22 -4.10 -2.78
C GLY A 80 -5.98 -4.65 -2.08
N VAL A 81 -6.07 -5.10 -0.83
CA VAL A 81 -4.97 -5.79 -0.12
C VAL A 81 -4.96 -7.28 -0.48
N GLU A 82 -3.79 -7.82 -0.79
CA GLU A 82 -3.59 -9.22 -1.18
C GLU A 82 -3.14 -10.09 -0.01
N ILE A 83 -2.31 -9.53 0.89
CA ILE A 83 -1.80 -10.19 2.09
C ILE A 83 -2.16 -9.34 3.30
N VAL A 84 -2.96 -9.90 4.21
CA VAL A 84 -3.35 -9.23 5.45
C VAL A 84 -2.26 -9.40 6.49
N CYS A 85 -1.69 -8.30 6.97
CA CYS A 85 -0.75 -8.28 8.08
C CYS A 85 -0.68 -6.88 8.71
N GLU A 86 -0.35 -6.85 10.01
CA GLU A 86 0.05 -5.64 10.72
C GLU A 86 1.44 -5.19 10.27
N GLU A 87 1.77 -3.91 10.47
CA GLU A 87 3.00 -3.28 9.98
C GLU A 87 4.27 -3.94 10.53
N GLN A 88 4.22 -4.41 11.78
CA GLN A 88 5.33 -5.02 12.50
C GLN A 88 5.44 -6.55 12.27
N ALA A 89 4.54 -7.13 11.48
CA ALA A 89 4.35 -8.59 11.34
C ALA A 89 4.20 -9.04 9.88
N TRP A 90 5.00 -8.47 8.97
CA TRP A 90 5.00 -8.86 7.56
C TRP A 90 5.42 -10.33 7.38
N PRO A 91 4.64 -11.15 6.64
CA PRO A 91 4.93 -12.57 6.41
C PRO A 91 5.96 -12.76 5.27
N LEU A 92 7.03 -11.97 5.27
CA LEU A 92 8.08 -11.97 4.27
C LEU A 92 9.40 -12.45 4.88
N SER A 93 10.14 -13.29 4.15
CA SER A 93 11.51 -13.61 4.53
C SER A 93 12.46 -12.46 4.18
N GLU A 94 13.66 -12.49 4.75
CA GLU A 94 14.77 -11.66 4.28
C GLU A 94 14.95 -11.86 2.75
N HIS A 95 15.22 -10.75 2.05
CA HIS A 95 15.36 -10.70 0.58
C HIS A 95 14.16 -11.19 -0.25
N ALA A 96 12.94 -11.26 0.31
CA ALA A 96 11.74 -11.68 -0.43
C ALA A 96 11.21 -10.66 -1.46
N ALA A 97 11.69 -9.41 -1.41
CA ALA A 97 11.28 -8.32 -2.29
C ALA A 97 12.49 -7.55 -2.83
N ASP A 98 12.45 -7.19 -4.11
CA ASP A 98 13.47 -6.37 -4.77
C ASP A 98 13.22 -4.87 -4.52
N VAL A 99 11.94 -4.49 -4.34
CA VAL A 99 11.51 -3.12 -4.07
C VAL A 99 10.43 -3.14 -2.97
N VAL A 100 10.53 -2.20 -2.01
CA VAL A 100 9.51 -1.97 -0.99
C VAL A 100 9.06 -0.52 -1.06
N VAL A 101 7.76 -0.28 -1.15
CA VAL A 101 7.14 1.05 -1.15
C VAL A 101 6.27 1.20 0.10
N LEU A 102 6.72 2.06 1.01
CA LEU A 102 6.00 2.48 2.22
C LEU A 102 5.34 3.83 1.95
N GLN A 103 4.01 3.85 1.77
CA GLN A 103 3.26 5.06 1.44
C GLN A 103 2.27 5.39 2.54
N HIS A 104 2.57 6.44 3.31
CA HIS A 104 1.87 6.78 4.57
C HIS A 104 1.85 5.63 5.60
N GLY A 105 2.81 4.70 5.51
CA GLY A 105 3.25 3.86 6.61
C GLY A 105 4.48 4.48 7.28
N LEU A 106 4.90 3.93 8.42
CA LEU A 106 5.83 4.50 9.39
C LEU A 106 5.23 5.65 10.22
N ASP A 107 4.48 5.28 11.25
CA ASP A 107 4.52 6.03 12.51
C ASP A 107 5.91 5.84 13.15
N PHE A 108 6.49 6.91 13.72
CA PHE A 108 7.75 6.90 14.48
C PHE A 108 7.48 6.86 16.00
#